data_AF-A0A7S3J0A3-F1
#
_entry.id   AF-A0A7S3J0A3-F1
#
_cell.length_a   1.000
_cell.length_b   1.000
_cell.length_c   1.000
_cell.angle_alpha   90.00
_cell.angle_beta   90.00
_cell.angle_gamma   90.00
#
_symmetry.space_group_name_H-M   'P 1'
#
loop_
_entity.id
_entity.type
_entity.pdbx_description
1 polymer ?
#
loop_
_entity_poly.entity_id
_entity_poly.type
_entity_poly.pdbx_seq_one_letter_code
_entity_poly.pdbx_strand_id
1 'polypeptide(L)'
;DSIQNMPDSIRKIIQDEINGVDAKSDMDSARKIHYLHHVFRLPWDKRVDSFWDVEYAKNTLDQSHYGMVETKERILEFIAKNRRVNSKKGMVLLLTGPPGVGKTSIANSIGKCLKRPTGIVSMAGQNDPVHMKGSKRTYVDSQPGIFVKELQKLEVKNPVLIIDEIDKIGSNSIRGDPSSTLLELLNPEQANTFSDNYLDFEFDFSEC
;
A
#
# COMPACT_ATOMS: atom_id res chain seq x y z
N ASP A 1 -3.67 17.25 13.89
CA ASP A 1 -4.96 16.75 13.40
C ASP A 1 -4.95 15.28 12.97
N SER A 2 -3.96 14.80 12.22
CA SER A 2 -3.87 13.38 11.78
C SER A 2 -3.66 12.32 12.88
N ILE A 3 -3.45 12.71 14.15
CA ILE A 3 -3.21 11.82 15.29
C ILE A 3 -4.52 11.54 16.07
N GLN A 4 -5.61 12.25 15.77
CA GLN A 4 -6.83 12.20 16.59
C GLN A 4 -7.55 10.85 16.53
N ASN A 5 -7.60 10.15 15.39
CA ASN A 5 -8.23 8.83 15.31
C ASN A 5 -7.23 7.67 15.18
N MET A 6 -5.98 7.87 15.62
CA MET A 6 -5.08 6.75 15.84
C MET A 6 -5.65 5.83 16.93
N PRO A 7 -5.60 4.49 16.76
CA PRO A 7 -6.02 3.55 17.79
C PRO A 7 -5.33 3.81 19.13
N ASP A 8 -6.07 3.69 20.24
CA ASP A 8 -5.53 3.96 21.59
C ASP A 8 -4.36 3.02 21.95
N SER A 9 -4.36 1.79 21.42
CA SER A 9 -3.25 0.85 21.56
C SER A 9 -1.95 1.41 20.98
N ILE A 10 -2.01 2.01 19.78
CA ILE A 10 -0.87 2.61 19.10
C ILE A 10 -0.47 3.92 19.77
N ARG A 11 -1.45 4.74 20.20
CA ARG A 11 -1.20 5.98 20.96
C ARG A 11 -0.39 5.72 22.22
N LYS A 12 -0.69 4.63 22.93
CA LYS A 12 0.08 4.21 24.12
C LYS A 12 1.53 3.87 23.77
N ILE A 13 1.76 3.09 22.71
CA ILE A 13 3.10 2.75 22.21
C ILE A 13 3.88 4.04 21.90
N ILE A 14 3.28 4.96 21.16
CA ILE A 14 3.90 6.25 20.81
C ILE A 14 4.24 7.06 22.05
N GLN A 15 3.35 7.12 23.03
CA GLN A 15 3.58 7.88 24.26
C GLN A 15 4.76 7.30 25.05
N ASP A 16 4.86 5.98 25.16
CA ASP A 16 5.98 5.30 25.80
C ASP A 16 7.30 5.57 25.06
N GLU A 17 7.26 5.62 23.72
CA GLU A 17 8.43 5.98 22.92
C GLU A 17 8.86 7.44 23.15
N ILE A 18 7.92 8.39 23.14
CA ILE A 18 8.17 9.81 23.41
C ILE A 18 8.78 10.00 24.80
N ASN A 19 8.20 9.39 25.83
CA ASN A 19 8.71 9.47 27.20
C ASN A 19 10.14 8.92 27.32
N GLY A 20 10.51 7.97 26.45
CA GLY A 20 11.84 7.39 26.41
C GLY A 20 12.86 8.14 25.55
N VAL A 21 12.48 9.20 24.82
CA VAL A 21 13.42 9.98 23.98
C VAL A 21 14.45 10.71 24.84
N ASP A 22 14.04 11.26 25.98
CA ASP A 22 14.93 12.05 26.85
C ASP A 22 15.83 11.18 27.75
N ALA A 23 15.74 9.85 27.65
CA ALA A 23 16.40 8.92 28.55
C ALA A 23 17.48 8.10 27.83
N LYS A 24 18.74 8.25 28.27
CA LYS A 24 19.84 7.25 28.29
C LYS A 24 20.97 7.35 27.25
N SER A 25 20.78 7.76 25.98
CA SER A 25 21.89 8.02 25.04
C SER A 25 21.44 8.69 23.73
N ASP A 26 22.33 9.47 23.08
CA ASP A 26 22.06 10.12 21.79
C ASP A 26 21.65 9.14 20.68
N MET A 27 22.25 7.94 20.65
CA MET A 27 21.99 6.94 19.61
C MET A 27 20.60 6.30 19.75
N ASP A 28 20.17 5.98 20.98
CA ASP A 28 18.83 5.44 21.22
C ASP A 28 17.75 6.49 20.95
N SER A 29 18.01 7.73 21.37
CA SER A 29 17.15 8.88 21.10
C SER A 29 16.95 9.09 19.60
N ALA A 30 18.01 9.03 18.80
CA ALA A 30 17.93 9.16 17.34
C ALA A 30 17.08 8.05 16.71
N ARG A 31 17.19 6.80 17.18
CA ARG A 31 16.37 5.67 16.69
C ARG A 31 14.89 5.87 17.01
N LYS A 32 14.57 6.32 18.23
CA LYS A 32 13.20 6.63 18.65
C LYS A 32 12.61 7.77 17.83
N ILE A 33 13.36 8.85 17.62
CA ILE A 33 12.92 9.98 16.78
C ILE A 33 12.64 9.52 15.34
N HIS A 34 13.52 8.69 14.77
CA HIS A 34 13.32 8.16 13.41
C HIS A 34 12.09 7.25 13.32
N TYR A 35 11.85 6.42 14.33
CA TYR A 35 10.63 5.62 14.43
C TYR A 35 9.38 6.51 14.47
N LEU A 36 9.35 7.48 15.39
CA LEU A 36 8.24 8.42 15.54
C LEU A 36 7.97 9.18 14.23
N HIS A 37 9.02 9.58 13.51
CA HIS A 37 8.89 10.21 12.20
C HIS A 37 8.15 9.33 11.18
N HIS A 38 8.46 8.04 11.10
CA HIS A 38 7.71 7.12 10.22
C HIS A 38 6.26 6.94 10.67
N VAL A 39 6.03 6.77 11.97
CA VAL A 39 4.68 6.57 12.52
C VAL A 39 3.78 7.79 12.30
N PHE A 40 4.31 9.01 12.46
CA PHE A 40 3.55 10.24 12.24
C PHE A 40 3.28 10.55 10.76
N ARG A 41 4.06 9.97 9.83
CA ARG A 41 3.83 10.10 8.39
C ARG A 41 2.78 9.14 7.85
N LEU A 42 2.31 8.18 8.66
CA LEU A 42 1.24 7.28 8.23
C LEU A 42 -0.10 8.02 8.11
N PRO A 43 -0.90 7.73 7.07
CA PRO A 43 -2.21 8.33 6.90
C PRO A 43 -3.25 7.59 7.75
N TRP A 44 -3.38 7.99 9.01
CA TRP A 44 -4.35 7.38 9.96
C TRP A 44 -5.81 7.62 9.55
N ASP A 45 -6.10 8.85 9.09
CA ASP A 45 -7.47 9.30 8.83
C ASP A 45 -7.72 9.89 7.45
N LYS A 46 -6.64 10.40 6.85
CA LYS A 46 -6.71 11.11 5.58
C LYS A 46 -7.07 10.10 4.50
N ARG A 47 -8.23 10.29 3.86
CA ARG A 47 -8.76 9.43 2.81
C ARG A 47 -9.30 10.29 1.67
N VAL A 48 -9.32 9.71 0.48
CA VAL A 48 -9.99 10.31 -0.67
C VAL A 48 -11.40 9.76 -0.78
N ASP A 49 -12.36 10.62 -1.10
CA ASP A 49 -13.73 10.20 -1.33
C ASP A 49 -13.82 9.22 -2.51
N SER A 50 -14.68 8.21 -2.36
CA SER A 50 -14.91 7.21 -3.39
C SER A 50 -15.44 7.85 -4.67
N PHE A 51 -14.73 7.67 -5.78
CA PHE A 51 -15.13 8.19 -7.08
C PHE A 51 -15.32 7.03 -8.08
N TRP A 52 -16.57 6.61 -8.23
CA TRP A 52 -16.99 5.47 -9.06
C TRP A 52 -17.77 5.91 -10.31
N ASP A 53 -17.21 6.84 -11.09
CA ASP A 53 -17.85 7.38 -12.28
C ASP A 53 -17.42 6.61 -13.55
N VAL A 54 -18.36 5.85 -14.11
CA VAL A 54 -18.14 5.02 -15.30
C VAL A 54 -17.91 5.85 -16.55
N GLU A 55 -18.60 6.99 -16.69
CA GLU A 55 -18.48 7.85 -17.88
C GLU A 55 -17.13 8.58 -17.87
N TYR A 56 -16.74 9.12 -16.71
CA TYR A 56 -15.42 9.69 -16.54
C TYR A 56 -14.31 8.66 -16.77
N ALA A 57 -14.46 7.45 -16.22
CA ALA A 57 -13.48 6.39 -16.39
C ALA A 57 -13.33 5.98 -17.87
N LYS A 58 -14.45 5.85 -18.60
CA LYS A 58 -14.43 5.54 -20.03
C LYS A 58 -13.63 6.58 -20.80
N ASN A 59 -13.95 7.86 -20.61
CA ASN A 59 -13.26 8.96 -21.28
C ASN A 59 -11.76 8.97 -20.93
N THR A 60 -11.41 8.75 -19.67
CA THR A 60 -10.01 8.70 -19.20
C THR A 60 -9.23 7.55 -19.85
N LEU A 61 -9.83 6.36 -19.92
CA LEU A 61 -9.21 5.18 -20.53
C LEU A 61 -9.07 5.33 -22.04
N ASP A 62 -10.07 5.89 -22.72
CA ASP A 62 -10.06 6.10 -24.17
C ASP A 62 -9.05 7.17 -24.60
N GLN A 63 -8.87 8.22 -23.79
CA GLN A 63 -7.83 9.22 -24.03
C GLN A 63 -6.41 8.68 -23.75
N SER A 64 -6.27 7.80 -22.76
CA SER A 64 -4.94 7.34 -22.31
C SER A 64 -4.41 6.14 -23.08
N HIS A 65 -5.29 5.32 -23.68
CA HIS A 65 -4.91 4.06 -24.33
C HIS A 65 -5.66 3.89 -25.65
N TYR A 66 -4.94 3.61 -26.73
CA TYR A 66 -5.55 3.19 -27.99
C TYR A 66 -5.85 1.68 -27.98
N GLY A 67 -7.01 1.26 -28.49
CA GLY A 67 -7.42 -0.14 -28.48
C GLY A 67 -7.78 -0.66 -27.08
N MET A 68 -7.33 -1.88 -26.76
CA MET A 68 -7.59 -2.58 -25.48
C MET A 68 -9.08 -2.65 -25.12
N VAL A 69 -9.95 -2.81 -26.13
CA VAL A 69 -11.41 -2.70 -25.99
C VAL A 69 -11.94 -3.62 -24.89
N GLU A 70 -11.58 -4.90 -24.93
CA GLU A 70 -12.01 -5.88 -23.93
C GLU A 70 -11.48 -5.52 -22.52
N THR A 71 -10.20 -5.16 -22.39
CA THR A 71 -9.62 -4.79 -21.09
C THR A 71 -10.30 -3.57 -20.49
N LYS A 72 -10.57 -2.54 -21.31
CA LYS A 72 -11.28 -1.34 -20.86
C LYS A 72 -12.71 -1.66 -20.44
N GLU A 73 -13.42 -2.48 -21.20
CA GLU A 73 -14.77 -2.92 -20.88
C GLU A 73 -14.81 -3.62 -19.51
N ARG A 74 -13.87 -4.54 -19.24
CA ARG A 74 -13.74 -5.18 -17.92
C ARG A 74 -13.45 -4.21 -16.78
N ILE A 75 -12.62 -3.19 -17.02
CA ILE A 75 -12.34 -2.15 -16.02
C ILE A 75 -13.62 -1.32 -15.74
N LEU A 76 -14.39 -1.00 -16.77
CA LEU A 76 -15.67 -0.29 -16.62
C LEU A 76 -16.72 -1.13 -15.88
N GLU A 77 -16.81 -2.43 -16.17
CA GLU A 77 -17.64 -3.38 -15.42
C GLU A 77 -17.25 -3.40 -13.93
N PHE A 78 -15.94 -3.44 -13.65
CA PHE A 78 -15.41 -3.39 -12.29
C PHE A 78 -15.83 -2.09 -11.58
N ILE A 79 -15.66 -0.93 -12.22
CA ILE A 79 -16.06 0.37 -11.65
C ILE A 79 -17.58 0.43 -11.45
N ALA A 80 -18.37 -0.05 -12.41
CA ALA A 80 -19.83 -0.05 -12.34
C ALA A 80 -20.36 -0.94 -11.20
N LYS A 81 -19.78 -2.13 -11.02
CA LYS A 81 -20.11 -3.04 -9.92
C LYS A 81 -19.87 -2.35 -8.57
N ASN A 82 -18.77 -1.62 -8.44
CA ASN A 82 -18.39 -0.96 -7.21
C ASN A 82 -19.15 0.32 -6.91
N ARG A 83 -19.60 1.03 -7.94
CA ARG A 83 -20.57 2.10 -7.82
C ARG A 83 -21.86 1.60 -7.17
N ARG A 84 -22.37 0.43 -7.58
CA ARG A 84 -23.64 -0.13 -7.08
C ARG A 84 -23.61 -0.45 -5.59
N VAL A 85 -22.50 -0.98 -5.09
CA VAL A 85 -22.34 -1.34 -3.67
C VAL A 85 -21.73 -0.21 -2.83
N ASN A 86 -21.33 0.90 -3.47
CA ASN A 86 -20.57 1.99 -2.87
C ASN A 86 -19.39 1.47 -2.02
N SER A 87 -18.58 0.57 -2.62
CA SER A 87 -17.55 -0.16 -1.87
C SER A 87 -16.52 0.80 -1.29
N LYS A 88 -16.29 0.66 0.01
CA LYS A 88 -15.15 1.25 0.73
C LYS A 88 -14.02 0.25 0.96
N LYS A 89 -14.29 -1.04 0.74
CA LYS A 89 -13.27 -2.08 0.81
C LYS A 89 -12.38 -2.00 -0.43
N GLY A 90 -11.09 -2.16 -0.19
CA GLY A 90 -10.04 -2.39 -1.15
C GLY A 90 -10.32 -3.61 -2.00
N MET A 91 -9.82 -3.60 -3.22
CA MET A 91 -10.12 -4.61 -4.22
C MET A 91 -8.93 -4.90 -5.09
N VAL A 92 -8.76 -6.19 -5.40
CA VAL A 92 -7.66 -6.67 -6.21
C VAL A 92 -8.12 -6.85 -7.65
N LEU A 93 -7.40 -6.23 -8.57
CA LEU A 93 -7.54 -6.43 -10.00
C LEU A 93 -6.22 -6.98 -10.55
N LEU A 94 -6.27 -8.16 -11.18
CA LEU A 94 -5.12 -8.76 -11.83
C LEU A 94 -5.13 -8.45 -13.33
N LEU A 95 -4.06 -7.80 -13.81
CA LEU A 95 -3.81 -7.61 -15.23
C LEU A 95 -2.73 -8.59 -15.69
N THR A 96 -3.08 -9.48 -16.62
CA THR A 96 -2.18 -10.50 -17.15
C THR A 96 -2.02 -10.36 -18.66
N GLY A 97 -0.84 -10.74 -19.17
CA GLY A 97 -0.51 -10.70 -20.59
C GLY A 97 1.00 -10.60 -20.85
N PRO A 98 1.43 -10.65 -22.12
CA PRO A 98 2.86 -10.55 -22.49
C PRO A 98 3.53 -9.25 -21.99
N PRO A 99 4.87 -9.20 -21.88
CA PRO A 99 5.58 -7.95 -21.62
C PRO A 99 5.33 -6.92 -22.75
N GLY A 100 5.32 -5.63 -22.41
CA GLY A 100 5.16 -4.54 -23.38
C GLY A 100 3.73 -4.20 -23.82
N VAL A 101 2.70 -4.95 -23.38
CA VAL A 101 1.29 -4.68 -23.75
C VAL A 101 0.62 -3.53 -22.98
N GLY A 102 1.38 -2.77 -22.18
CA GLY A 102 0.86 -1.59 -21.48
C GLY A 102 0.16 -1.85 -20.14
N LYS A 103 0.34 -3.01 -19.50
CA LYS A 103 -0.30 -3.37 -18.21
C LYS A 103 -0.11 -2.32 -17.12
N THR A 104 1.12 -1.89 -16.86
CA THR A 104 1.43 -0.87 -15.86
C THR A 104 0.84 0.49 -16.23
N SER A 105 0.81 0.80 -17.53
CA SER A 105 0.24 2.05 -18.06
C SER A 105 -1.28 2.12 -17.83
N ILE A 106 -2.00 1.03 -18.13
CA ILE A 106 -3.44 0.98 -17.90
C ILE A 106 -3.77 0.90 -16.41
N ALA A 107 -2.97 0.19 -15.60
CA ALA A 107 -3.10 0.18 -14.13
C ALA A 107 -3.00 1.61 -13.55
N ASN A 108 -2.03 2.40 -14.01
CA ASN A 108 -1.90 3.81 -13.60
C ASN A 108 -3.12 4.65 -14.00
N SER A 109 -3.75 4.33 -15.12
CA SER A 109 -4.96 5.02 -15.58
C SER A 109 -6.19 4.66 -14.76
N ILE A 110 -6.25 3.46 -14.16
CA ILE A 110 -7.29 3.10 -13.18
C ILE A 110 -7.22 4.04 -11.97
N GLY A 111 -6.02 4.32 -11.47
CA GLY A 111 -5.80 5.32 -10.43
C GLY A 111 -6.41 6.68 -10.74
N LYS A 112 -6.18 7.18 -11.96
CA LYS A 112 -6.79 8.42 -12.47
C LYS A 112 -8.31 8.31 -12.55
N CYS A 113 -8.84 7.20 -13.06
CA CYS A 113 -10.29 6.95 -13.15
C CYS A 113 -10.97 7.04 -11.78
N LEU A 114 -10.30 6.55 -10.73
CA LEU A 114 -10.78 6.55 -9.35
C LEU A 114 -10.44 7.83 -8.58
N LYS A 115 -9.70 8.78 -9.19
CA LYS A 115 -9.17 10.00 -8.56
C LYS A 115 -8.41 9.72 -7.25
N ARG A 116 -7.77 8.56 -7.13
CA ARG A 116 -7.00 8.15 -5.95
C ARG A 116 -5.50 8.30 -6.23
N PRO A 117 -4.70 8.84 -5.28
CA PRO A 117 -3.25 8.78 -5.35
C PRO A 117 -2.77 7.37 -5.66
N THR A 118 -1.84 7.24 -6.60
CA THR A 118 -1.43 5.94 -7.14
C THR A 118 0.06 5.76 -6.97
N GLY A 119 0.47 4.64 -6.37
CA GLY A 119 1.85 4.23 -6.18
C GLY A 119 2.15 2.94 -6.93
N ILE A 120 3.37 2.80 -7.43
CA ILE A 120 3.84 1.58 -8.10
C ILE A 120 4.89 0.94 -7.22
N VAL A 121 4.69 -0.34 -6.92
CA VAL A 121 5.61 -1.19 -6.17
C VAL A 121 6.08 -2.30 -7.10
N SER A 122 7.32 -2.22 -7.55
CA SER A 122 7.90 -3.24 -8.43
C SER A 122 8.43 -4.41 -7.60
N MET A 123 8.02 -5.63 -7.95
CA MET A 123 8.51 -6.86 -7.34
C MET A 123 9.69 -7.49 -8.10
N ALA A 124 10.19 -6.79 -9.12
CA ALA A 124 11.34 -7.21 -9.92
C ALA A 124 12.56 -7.51 -9.04
N GLY A 125 13.06 -8.75 -9.10
CA GLY A 125 14.22 -9.18 -8.34
C GLY A 125 14.02 -9.23 -6.81
N GLN A 126 12.79 -9.05 -6.33
CA GLN A 126 12.47 -9.09 -4.89
C GLN A 126 12.21 -10.53 -4.45
N ASN A 127 13.20 -11.09 -3.75
CA ASN A 127 13.15 -12.45 -3.19
C ASN A 127 13.15 -12.47 -1.66
N ASP A 128 13.27 -11.30 -1.02
CA ASP A 128 13.36 -11.17 0.44
C ASP A 128 12.09 -10.51 1.00
N PRO A 129 11.34 -11.19 1.90
CA PRO A 129 10.21 -10.60 2.62
C PRO A 129 10.54 -9.29 3.36
N VAL A 130 11.80 -9.05 3.72
CA VAL A 130 12.24 -7.79 4.36
C VAL A 130 11.96 -6.58 3.46
N HIS A 131 11.99 -6.72 2.14
CA HIS A 131 11.61 -5.63 1.24
C HIS A 131 10.14 -5.22 1.43
N MET A 132 9.26 -6.21 1.62
CA MET A 132 7.82 -6.00 1.76
C MET A 132 7.39 -5.60 3.17
N LYS A 133 7.92 -6.27 4.20
CA LYS A 133 7.55 -6.09 5.62
C LYS A 133 8.53 -5.22 6.43
N GLY A 134 9.62 -4.77 5.83
CA GLY A 134 10.66 -4.05 6.56
C GLY A 134 11.46 -4.96 7.49
N SER A 135 12.36 -4.33 8.24
CA SER A 135 13.25 -5.00 9.20
C SER A 135 12.95 -4.56 10.63
N LYS A 136 13.20 -5.46 11.59
CA LYS A 136 13.02 -5.14 13.01
C LYS A 136 13.82 -3.91 13.41
N ARG A 137 13.20 -3.00 14.16
CA ARG A 137 13.81 -1.74 14.62
C ARG A 137 15.13 -1.91 15.39
N THR A 138 15.35 -3.08 15.98
CA THR A 138 16.60 -3.43 16.69
C THR A 138 17.81 -3.58 15.78
N TYR A 139 17.60 -3.76 14.47
CA TYR A 139 18.68 -3.88 13.49
C TYR A 139 19.23 -2.51 13.06
N VAL A 140 20.51 -2.50 12.73
CA VAL A 140 21.19 -1.34 12.14
C VAL A 140 20.55 -1.02 10.79
N ASP A 141 20.34 0.27 10.51
CA ASP A 141 19.70 0.77 9.30
C ASP A 141 18.30 0.17 9.03
N SER A 142 17.58 -0.16 10.11
CA SER A 142 16.23 -0.68 10.01
C SER A 142 15.28 0.34 9.40
N GLN A 143 14.37 -0.17 8.57
CA GLN A 143 13.47 0.65 7.76
C GLN A 143 12.11 -0.06 7.60
N PRO A 144 11.01 0.70 7.46
CA PRO A 144 9.74 0.12 7.06
C PRO A 144 9.81 -0.55 5.68
N GLY A 145 8.90 -1.49 5.48
CA GLY A 145 8.66 -2.16 4.21
C GLY A 145 8.17 -1.21 3.12
N ILE A 146 8.26 -1.67 1.89
CA ILE A 146 7.96 -0.84 0.72
C ILE A 146 6.50 -0.38 0.67
N PHE A 147 5.56 -1.19 1.15
CA PHE A 147 4.13 -0.85 1.17
C PHE A 147 3.83 0.29 2.16
N VAL A 148 4.43 0.23 3.35
CA VAL A 148 4.36 1.31 4.34
C VAL A 148 5.00 2.59 3.80
N LYS A 149 6.15 2.48 3.13
CA LYS A 149 6.83 3.63 2.51
C LYS A 149 6.00 4.29 1.41
N GLU A 150 5.34 3.51 0.55
CA GLU A 150 4.44 4.08 -0.46
C GLU A 150 3.20 4.72 0.16
N LEU A 151 2.62 4.16 1.22
CA LEU A 151 1.55 4.84 1.97
C LEU A 151 2.00 6.20 2.54
N GLN A 152 3.18 6.26 3.16
CA GLN A 152 3.77 7.50 3.69
C GLN A 152 4.04 8.55 2.60
N LYS A 153 4.20 8.12 1.34
CA LYS A 153 4.42 9.00 0.19
C LYS A 153 3.10 9.48 -0.44
N LEU A 154 2.08 8.63 -0.45
CA LEU A 154 0.77 8.95 -1.03
C LEU A 154 -0.14 9.72 -0.05
N GLU A 155 0.18 9.68 1.24
CA GLU A 155 -0.47 10.43 2.32
C GLU A 155 -1.99 10.23 2.42
N VAL A 156 -2.49 9.09 1.97
CA VAL A 156 -3.90 8.70 2.07
C VAL A 156 -4.00 7.24 2.48
N LYS A 157 -5.03 6.89 3.26
CA LYS A 157 -5.28 5.53 3.76
C LYS A 157 -5.76 4.58 2.65
N ASN A 158 -6.39 5.16 1.63
CA ASN A 158 -6.94 4.44 0.49
C ASN A 158 -6.29 4.92 -0.83
N PRO A 159 -5.00 4.69 -1.07
CA PRO A 159 -4.40 4.88 -2.38
C PRO A 159 -4.68 3.69 -3.31
N VAL A 160 -4.40 3.83 -4.60
CA VAL A 160 -4.28 2.67 -5.50
C VAL A 160 -2.81 2.22 -5.50
N LEU A 161 -2.58 0.98 -5.09
CA LEU A 161 -1.25 0.36 -5.13
C LEU A 161 -1.15 -0.58 -6.33
N ILE A 162 -0.20 -0.32 -7.22
CA ILE A 162 0.09 -1.16 -8.38
C ILE A 162 1.27 -2.05 -8.01
N ILE A 163 1.04 -3.35 -7.87
CA ILE A 163 2.11 -4.33 -7.66
C ILE A 163 2.52 -4.88 -9.03
N ASP A 164 3.70 -4.47 -9.51
CA ASP A 164 4.21 -4.87 -10.82
C ASP A 164 5.15 -6.06 -10.72
N GLU A 165 5.24 -6.86 -11.78
CA GLU A 165 6.10 -8.04 -11.89
C GLU A 165 5.94 -9.09 -10.78
N ILE A 166 4.70 -9.32 -10.30
CA ILE A 166 4.42 -10.34 -9.28
C ILE A 166 4.80 -11.76 -9.73
N ASP A 167 4.87 -12.03 -11.03
CA ASP A 167 5.29 -13.31 -11.60
C ASP A 167 6.79 -13.58 -11.43
N LYS A 168 7.57 -12.57 -11.02
CA LYS A 168 9.03 -12.67 -10.80
C LYS A 168 9.40 -12.99 -9.36
N ILE A 169 8.43 -13.10 -8.47
CA ILE A 169 8.62 -13.42 -7.07
C ILE A 169 8.95 -14.91 -6.92
N GLY A 170 9.97 -15.24 -6.13
CA GLY A 170 10.13 -16.59 -5.57
C GLY A 170 10.80 -17.63 -6.46
N SER A 171 11.52 -17.24 -7.52
CA SER A 171 12.30 -18.24 -8.29
C SER A 171 13.50 -18.80 -7.51
N ASN A 172 13.95 -18.16 -6.41
CA ASN A 172 15.22 -18.52 -5.73
C ASN A 172 15.29 -18.25 -4.20
N SER A 173 14.18 -18.08 -3.46
CA SER A 173 14.27 -17.68 -2.04
C SER A 173 14.43 -18.85 -1.06
N ILE A 174 15.58 -18.91 -0.37
CA ILE A 174 15.87 -19.83 0.75
C ILE A 174 15.33 -19.27 2.09
N ARG A 175 14.91 -18.00 2.13
CA ARG A 175 14.58 -17.23 3.35
C ARG A 175 13.12 -16.75 3.39
N GLY A 176 12.20 -17.70 3.56
CA GLY A 176 10.75 -17.42 3.71
C GLY A 176 10.02 -17.28 2.38
N ASP A 177 8.68 -17.24 2.46
CA ASP A 177 7.79 -17.17 1.30
C ASP A 177 7.24 -15.74 1.11
N PRO A 178 7.78 -14.93 0.18
CA PRO A 178 7.25 -13.61 -0.14
C PRO A 178 5.78 -13.64 -0.62
N SER A 179 5.30 -14.78 -1.15
CA SER A 179 3.91 -14.95 -1.56
C SER A 179 2.96 -14.84 -0.36
N SER A 180 3.34 -15.37 0.80
CA SER A 180 2.55 -15.25 2.04
C SER A 180 2.34 -13.80 2.47
N THR A 181 3.34 -12.94 2.31
CA THR A 181 3.23 -11.52 2.62
C THR A 181 2.28 -10.80 1.66
N LEU A 182 2.33 -11.14 0.37
CA LEU A 182 1.37 -10.62 -0.58
C LEU A 182 -0.05 -11.10 -0.31
N LEU A 183 -0.25 -12.34 0.14
CA LEU A 183 -1.57 -12.85 0.50
C LEU A 183 -2.17 -12.08 1.68
N GLU A 184 -1.36 -11.79 2.71
CA GLU A 184 -1.78 -10.96 3.85
C GLU A 184 -2.22 -9.56 3.41
N LEU A 185 -1.50 -8.95 2.47
CA LEU A 185 -1.81 -7.62 1.94
C LEU A 185 -3.01 -7.61 0.98
N LEU A 186 -3.12 -8.61 0.10
CA LEU A 186 -4.11 -8.65 -0.99
C LEU A 186 -5.46 -9.22 -0.54
N ASN A 187 -5.51 -9.95 0.56
CA ASN A 187 -6.74 -10.50 1.09
C ASN A 187 -7.50 -9.43 1.90
N PRO A 188 -8.67 -8.93 1.45
CA PRO A 188 -9.38 -7.85 2.15
C PRO A 188 -9.79 -8.18 3.59
N GLU A 189 -9.90 -9.47 3.94
CA GLU A 189 -10.25 -9.94 5.28
C GLU A 189 -9.03 -10.04 6.23
N GLN A 190 -7.81 -9.93 5.70
CA GLN A 190 -6.55 -9.96 6.48
C GLN A 190 -5.77 -8.63 6.37
N ALA A 191 -6.00 -7.86 5.31
CA ALA A 191 -5.29 -6.61 5.04
C ALA A 191 -5.50 -5.55 6.14
N ASN A 192 -6.56 -5.66 6.94
CA ASN A 192 -6.80 -4.79 8.08
C ASN A 192 -5.81 -5.01 9.24
N THR A 193 -5.10 -6.13 9.25
CA THR A 193 -4.12 -6.51 10.28
C THR A 193 -2.71 -6.68 9.70
N PHE A 194 -2.36 -5.98 8.62
CA PHE A 194 -1.03 -6.13 8.00
C PHE A 194 0.07 -5.70 8.98
N SER A 195 1.05 -6.58 9.21
CA SER A 195 2.12 -6.33 10.18
C SER A 195 3.45 -6.02 9.49
N ASP A 196 3.95 -4.81 9.70
CA ASP A 196 5.30 -4.38 9.30
C ASP A 196 6.28 -4.53 10.47
N ASN A 197 7.40 -5.21 10.22
CA ASN A 197 8.40 -5.54 11.23
C ASN A 197 9.08 -4.31 11.85
N TYR A 198 9.12 -3.19 11.13
CA TYR A 198 9.69 -1.95 11.64
C TYR A 198 8.71 -1.20 12.54
N LEU A 199 7.43 -1.17 12.14
CA LEU A 199 6.36 -0.50 12.89
C LEU A 199 6.04 -1.23 14.20
N ASP A 200 6.11 -2.57 14.18
CA ASP A 200 5.82 -3.46 15.32
C ASP A 200 4.37 -3.33 15.83
N PHE A 201 3.45 -3.00 14.92
CA PHE A 201 2.00 -3.01 15.13
C PHE A 201 1.27 -3.30 13.80
N GLU A 202 -0.02 -3.65 13.91
CA GLU A 202 -0.89 -3.90 12.76
C GLU A 202 -1.39 -2.59 12.13
N PHE A 203 -1.31 -2.48 10.80
CA PHE A 203 -1.82 -1.35 10.04
C PHE A 203 -2.86 -1.80 9.01
N ASP A 204 -3.88 -0.97 8.81
CA ASP A 204 -5.04 -1.31 7.99
C ASP A 204 -4.85 -0.89 6.53
N PHE A 205 -4.63 -1.88 5.66
CA PHE A 205 -4.60 -1.77 4.20
C PHE A 205 -5.93 -2.17 3.54
N SER A 206 -6.97 -2.52 4.29
CA SER A 206 -8.23 -3.06 3.75
C SER A 206 -9.04 -2.07 2.91
N GLU A 207 -8.66 -0.78 2.89
CA GLU A 207 -9.25 0.25 2.03
C GLU A 207 -8.44 0.52 0.73
N CYS A 208 -7.25 -0.09 0.59
CA CYS A 208 -6.38 0.06 -0.59
C CYS A 208 -6.99 -0.61 -1.83
#